data_AF-A0A819Q9V6-F1
#
_entry.id   AF-A0A819Q9V6-F1
#
_cell.length_a   1.000
_cell.length_b   1.000
_cell.length_c   1.000
_cell.angle_alpha   90.00
_cell.angle_beta   90.00
_cell.angle_gamma   90.00
#
_symmetry.space_group_name_H-M   'P 1'
#
loop_
_entity.id
_entity.type
_entity.pdbx_description
1 polymer ?
#
loop_
_entity_poly.entity_id
_entity_poly.type
_entity_poly.pdbx_seq_one_letter_code
_entity_poly.pdbx_strand_id
1 'polypeptide(L)'
;MSKGEEEKMKSERERLLLQRELMEKLTCGVTKQNVMEDKICLDYPLLITRDNRGRLWLEIVLELISYHAYVAEIQKSGENKLDFYEHLKFRSVTGADYNHWLPLYINANHFKQGQTIIQNSISVIHNDTAQGFARHDFKSDMALNVLTTLMN
;
A
#
# COMPACT_ATOMS: atom_id res chain seq x y z
N MET A 1 30.37 -13.10 -33.65
CA MET A 1 29.37 -12.30 -32.91
C MET A 1 29.21 -10.98 -33.63
N SER A 2 27.98 -10.60 -33.95
CA SER A 2 27.71 -9.28 -34.55
C SER A 2 27.73 -8.20 -33.47
N LYS A 3 28.03 -6.95 -33.84
CA LYS A 3 27.92 -5.80 -32.92
C LYS A 3 26.56 -5.74 -32.20
N GLY A 4 25.49 -6.14 -32.88
CA GLY A 4 24.15 -6.21 -32.29
C GLY A 4 23.99 -7.29 -31.21
N GLU A 5 24.77 -8.38 -31.25
CA GLU A 5 24.76 -9.41 -30.20
C GLU A 5 25.57 -8.97 -28.97
N GLU A 6 26.66 -8.22 -29.17
CA GLU A 6 27.46 -7.64 -28.07
C GLU A 6 26.68 -6.56 -27.31
N GLU A 7 25.99 -5.66 -28.01
CA GLU A 7 25.16 -4.63 -27.39
C GLU A 7 23.98 -5.23 -26.61
N LYS A 8 23.37 -6.29 -27.15
CA LYS A 8 22.25 -6.98 -26.49
C LYS A 8 22.70 -7.69 -25.22
N MET A 9 23.83 -8.40 -25.25
CA MET A 9 24.41 -9.02 -24.04
C MET A 9 24.82 -7.99 -22.99
N LYS A 10 25.37 -6.84 -23.42
CA LYS A 10 25.76 -5.77 -22.49
C LYS A 10 24.54 -5.17 -21.78
N SER A 11 23.48 -4.86 -22.54
CA SER A 11 22.22 -4.35 -21.98
C SER A 11 21.54 -5.35 -21.05
N GLU A 12 21.53 -6.63 -21.40
CA GLU A 12 20.96 -7.68 -20.56
C GLU A 12 21.73 -7.86 -19.24
N ARG A 13 23.06 -7.77 -19.29
CA ARG A 13 23.91 -7.80 -18.09
C ARG A 13 23.70 -6.59 -17.18
N GLU A 14 23.61 -5.39 -17.75
CA GLU A 14 23.32 -4.15 -16.99
C GLU A 14 21.96 -4.25 -16.30
N ARG A 15 20.94 -4.76 -17.01
CA ARG A 15 19.61 -4.99 -16.44
C ARG A 15 19.64 -5.99 -15.28
N LEU A 16 20.37 -7.10 -15.39
CA LEU A 16 20.49 -8.10 -14.32
C LEU A 16 21.20 -7.54 -13.08
N LEU A 17 22.25 -6.73 -13.27
CA LEU A 17 22.95 -6.05 -12.17
C LEU A 17 22.03 -5.07 -11.44
N LEU A 18 21.30 -4.24 -12.19
CA LEU A 18 20.32 -3.31 -11.62
C LEU A 18 19.22 -4.04 -10.86
N GLN A 19 18.70 -5.14 -11.42
CA GLN A 19 17.69 -5.95 -10.77
C GLN A 19 18.20 -6.52 -9.44
N ARG A 20 19.44 -7.03 -9.40
CA ARG A 20 20.06 -7.52 -8.17
C ARG A 20 20.24 -6.41 -7.13
N GLU A 21 20.72 -5.24 -7.53
CA GLU A 21 20.89 -4.10 -6.62
C GLU A 21 19.55 -3.63 -6.05
N LEU A 22 18.50 -3.58 -6.88
CA LEU A 22 17.14 -3.25 -6.43
C LEU A 22 16.61 -4.30 -5.45
N MET A 23 16.88 -5.59 -5.67
CA MET A 23 16.46 -6.65 -4.77
C MET A 23 17.13 -6.54 -3.39
N GLU A 24 18.42 -6.22 -3.34
CA GLU A 24 19.14 -6.01 -2.07
C GLU A 24 18.63 -4.77 -1.31
N LYS A 25 18.20 -3.72 -2.03
CA LYS A 25 17.73 -2.46 -1.44
C LYS A 25 16.25 -2.44 -1.08
N LEU A 26 15.40 -3.14 -1.83
CA LEU A 26 13.95 -3.16 -1.67
C LEU A 26 13.48 -4.38 -0.88
N THR A 27 14.08 -4.57 0.29
CA THR A 27 13.72 -5.61 1.25
C THR A 27 13.05 -4.98 2.46
N CYS A 28 11.91 -5.53 2.91
CA CYS A 28 11.22 -5.04 4.10
C CYS A 28 12.12 -5.20 5.35
N GLY A 29 12.36 -4.13 6.10
CA GLY A 29 13.22 -4.14 7.28
C GLY A 29 12.75 -5.09 8.38
N VAL A 30 11.44 -5.32 8.48
CA VAL A 30 10.80 -6.17 9.49
C VAL A 30 10.68 -7.62 9.03
N THR A 31 10.01 -7.87 7.90
CA THR A 31 9.75 -9.24 7.44
C THR A 31 10.90 -9.86 6.65
N LYS A 32 11.90 -9.05 6.26
CA LYS A 32 13.02 -9.43 5.38
C LYS A 32 12.59 -9.96 4.01
N GLN A 33 11.32 -9.78 3.64
CA GLN A 33 10.79 -10.17 2.35
C GLN A 33 11.18 -9.14 1.27
N ASN A 34 11.42 -9.63 0.05
CA ASN A 34 11.82 -8.85 -1.12
C ASN A 34 10.59 -8.37 -1.91
N VAL A 35 10.47 -7.07 -2.18
CA VAL A 35 9.29 -6.50 -2.84
C VAL A 35 9.11 -6.96 -4.30
N MET A 36 10.19 -7.39 -4.95
CA MET A 36 10.18 -7.83 -6.35
C MET A 36 9.95 -9.34 -6.50
N GLU A 37 10.33 -10.15 -5.50
CA GLU A 37 10.24 -11.62 -5.54
C GLU A 37 9.06 -12.15 -4.72
N ASP A 38 8.87 -11.59 -3.53
CA ASP A 38 7.79 -11.94 -2.64
C ASP A 38 6.57 -11.08 -2.98
N LYS A 39 5.39 -11.70 -3.02
CA LYS A 39 4.10 -11.01 -3.26
C LYS A 39 3.71 -10.14 -2.07
N ILE A 40 4.54 -9.17 -1.70
CA ILE A 40 4.33 -8.26 -0.58
C ILE A 40 3.54 -7.08 -1.08
N CYS A 41 2.50 -6.74 -0.35
CA CYS A 41 1.81 -5.47 -0.47
C CYS A 41 2.45 -4.50 0.55
N LEU A 42 3.21 -3.51 0.06
CA LEU A 42 3.77 -2.43 0.87
C LEU A 42 2.97 -1.15 0.67
N ASP A 43 2.90 -0.32 1.70
CA ASP A 43 2.28 1.00 1.57
C ASP A 43 2.69 2.07 2.55
N TYR A 44 2.34 3.31 2.19
CA TYR A 44 2.18 4.43 3.07
C TYR A 44 0.99 4.24 4.04
N PRO A 45 1.25 4.28 5.36
CA PRO A 45 0.20 4.55 6.32
C PRO A 45 -0.39 5.94 6.04
N LEU A 46 -1.71 6.03 6.18
CA LEU A 46 -2.46 7.28 6.00
C LEU A 46 -3.11 7.64 7.33
N LEU A 47 -2.99 8.90 7.71
CA LEU A 47 -3.85 9.52 8.70
C LEU A 47 -5.01 10.17 7.96
N ILE A 48 -6.21 9.65 8.17
CA ILE A 48 -7.43 10.16 7.56
C ILE A 48 -8.31 10.75 8.63
N THR A 49 -8.78 11.96 8.38
CA THR A 49 -9.76 12.64 9.21
C THR A 49 -10.89 13.17 8.35
N ARG A 50 -12.07 13.29 8.95
CA ARG A 50 -13.23 13.91 8.33
C ARG A 50 -13.61 15.15 9.09
N ASP A 51 -13.90 16.21 8.36
CA ASP A 51 -14.44 17.41 8.99
C ASP A 51 -15.95 17.31 9.26
N ASN A 52 -16.51 18.33 9.91
CA ASN A 52 -17.95 18.38 10.24
C ASN A 52 -18.88 18.39 9.02
N ARG A 53 -18.34 18.55 7.80
CA ARG A 53 -19.08 18.48 6.52
C ARG A 53 -18.84 17.15 5.80
N GLY A 54 -18.15 16.20 6.43
CA GLY A 54 -17.81 14.90 5.87
C GLY A 54 -16.70 14.94 4.81
N ARG A 55 -16.01 16.08 4.64
CA ARG A 55 -14.89 16.20 3.68
C ARG A 55 -13.70 15.42 4.22
N LEU A 56 -13.07 14.64 3.33
CA LEU A 56 -11.86 13.88 3.63
C LEU A 56 -10.64 14.79 3.71
N TRP A 57 -9.80 14.53 4.71
CA TRP A 57 -8.46 15.08 4.86
C TRP A 57 -7.50 13.93 5.08
N LEU A 58 -6.42 13.88 4.30
CA LEU A 58 -5.45 12.80 4.35
C LEU A 58 -4.04 13.36 4.55
N GLU A 59 -3.29 12.73 5.44
CA GLU A 59 -1.86 12.98 5.63
C GLU A 59 -1.10 11.67 5.40
N ILE A 60 -0.09 11.72 4.53
CA ILE A 60 0.79 10.59 4.25
C ILE A 60 1.83 10.49 5.35
N VAL A 61 1.93 9.32 5.99
CA VAL A 61 3.04 9.01 6.87
C VAL A 61 4.22 8.56 6.01
N LEU A 62 5.37 9.22 6.15
CA LEU A 62 6.59 8.94 5.39
C LEU A 62 7.31 7.67 5.89
N GLU A 63 6.59 6.56 5.89
CA GLU A 63 7.04 5.22 6.25
C GLU A 63 6.41 4.21 5.27
N LEU A 64 7.07 3.08 5.04
CA LEU A 64 6.47 1.96 4.31
C LEU A 64 6.18 0.83 5.29
N ILE A 65 4.91 0.48 5.44
CA ILE A 65 4.46 -0.65 6.24
C ILE A 65 3.85 -1.72 5.33
N SER A 66 4.09 -3.00 5.67
CA SER A 66 3.47 -4.10 4.94
C SER A 66 2.02 -4.29 5.39
N TYR A 67 1.19 -4.85 4.53
CA TYR A 67 -0.19 -5.22 4.89
C TYR A 67 -0.25 -6.11 6.13
N HIS A 68 0.70 -7.04 6.28
CA HIS A 68 0.77 -7.91 7.46
C HIS A 68 1.05 -7.14 8.74
N ALA A 69 1.95 -6.14 8.71
CA ALA A 69 2.21 -5.29 9.86
C ALA A 69 0.97 -4.46 10.21
N TYR A 70 0.30 -3.89 9.21
CA TYR A 70 -0.95 -3.15 9.39
C TYR A 70 -2.04 -4.01 10.05
N VAL A 71 -2.28 -5.21 9.53
CA VAL A 71 -3.27 -6.15 10.10
C VAL A 71 -2.88 -6.62 11.50
N ALA A 72 -1.59 -6.82 11.77
CA ALA A 72 -1.13 -7.19 13.09
C ALA A 72 -1.42 -6.09 14.13
N GLU A 73 -1.30 -4.81 13.77
CA GLU A 73 -1.68 -3.69 14.65
C GLU A 73 -3.20 -3.67 14.92
N ILE A 74 -4.03 -3.93 13.91
CA ILE A 74 -5.48 -4.08 14.10
C ILE A 74 -5.80 -5.25 15.05
N GLN A 75 -5.12 -6.39 14.91
CA GLN A 75 -5.36 -7.55 15.77
C GLN A 75 -4.93 -7.31 17.23
N LYS A 76 -3.87 -6.51 17.45
CA LYS A 76 -3.40 -6.15 18.79
C LYS A 76 -4.38 -5.28 19.56
N SER A 77 -5.23 -4.50 18.91
CA SER A 77 -6.18 -3.62 19.59
C SER A 77 -7.32 -4.38 20.28
N GLY A 78 -7.39 -5.71 20.15
CA GLY A 78 -8.42 -6.55 20.77
C GLY A 78 -9.74 -6.58 20.00
N GLU A 79 -9.81 -5.85 18.89
CA GLU A 79 -10.88 -5.91 17.90
C GLU A 79 -10.81 -7.27 17.19
N ASN A 80 -11.59 -8.25 17.64
CA ASN A 80 -11.71 -9.57 16.97
C ASN A 80 -12.34 -9.45 15.57
N LYS A 81 -12.79 -8.26 15.17
CA LYS A 81 -13.42 -7.99 13.89
C LYS A 81 -12.82 -6.73 13.31
N LEU A 82 -12.62 -6.74 11.99
CA LEU A 82 -12.18 -5.57 11.24
C LEU A 82 -13.18 -4.40 11.36
N ASP A 83 -14.39 -4.63 11.88
CA ASP A 83 -15.57 -3.78 11.74
C ASP A 83 -15.49 -2.36 12.35
N PHE A 84 -14.44 -1.99 13.10
CA PHE A 84 -14.31 -0.66 13.73
C PHE A 84 -12.88 -0.08 13.83
N TYR A 85 -11.89 -0.66 13.13
CA TYR A 85 -10.50 -0.19 13.27
C TYR A 85 -10.26 1.21 12.69
N GLU A 86 -11.13 1.71 11.81
CA GLU A 86 -11.03 3.00 11.13
C GLU A 86 -10.96 4.19 12.12
N HIS A 87 -11.51 4.02 13.32
CA HIS A 87 -11.49 5.01 14.39
C HIS A 87 -10.25 4.90 15.30
N LEU A 88 -9.47 3.83 15.16
CA LEU A 88 -8.26 3.61 15.93
C LEU A 88 -7.08 4.28 15.25
N LYS A 89 -6.24 4.92 16.06
CA LYS A 89 -4.94 5.43 15.62
C LYS A 89 -3.85 4.48 16.07
N PHE A 90 -3.05 4.06 15.12
CA PHE A 90 -1.83 3.29 15.30
C PHE A 90 -0.63 4.23 15.21
N ARG A 91 0.47 3.88 15.88
CA ARG A 91 1.71 4.66 15.89
C ARG A 91 2.74 3.99 14.98
N SER A 92 3.20 4.73 13.99
CA SER A 92 4.29 4.32 13.09
C SER A 92 5.64 4.32 13.80
N VAL A 93 6.67 3.70 13.21
CA VAL A 93 8.03 3.69 13.78
C VAL A 93 8.63 5.10 13.82
N THR A 94 8.24 5.95 12.86
CA THR A 94 8.63 7.37 12.84
C THR A 94 7.92 8.24 13.88
N GLY A 95 6.96 7.69 14.62
CA GLY A 95 6.21 8.40 15.64
C GLY A 95 4.97 9.14 15.11
N ALA A 96 4.71 9.11 13.81
CA ALA A 96 3.46 9.64 13.24
C ALA A 96 2.29 8.69 13.49
N ASP A 97 1.09 9.25 13.68
CA ASP A 97 -0.14 8.47 13.81
C ASP A 97 -0.73 8.14 12.44
N TYR A 98 -1.40 7.00 12.32
CA TYR A 98 -2.14 6.58 11.13
C TYR A 98 -3.35 5.73 11.52
N ASN A 99 -4.36 5.66 10.65
CA ASN A 99 -5.56 4.83 10.86
C ASN A 99 -5.99 4.08 9.59
N HIS A 100 -5.34 4.33 8.45
CA HIS A 100 -5.58 3.62 7.20
C HIS A 100 -4.28 3.25 6.49
N TRP A 101 -4.42 2.44 5.45
CA TRP A 101 -3.33 1.90 4.64
C TRP A 101 -3.83 1.68 3.20
N LEU A 102 -3.12 2.18 2.18
CA LEU A 102 -3.63 2.26 0.78
C LEU A 102 -2.65 1.74 -0.28
N PRO A 103 -2.69 0.45 -0.67
CA PRO A 103 -1.62 -0.22 -1.43
C PRO A 103 -1.03 0.50 -2.67
N LEU A 104 0.29 0.51 -2.74
CA LEU A 104 1.16 1.05 -3.77
C LEU A 104 1.51 -0.11 -4.69
N TYR A 105 1.51 0.18 -5.97
CA TYR A 105 1.94 -0.76 -6.98
C TYR A 105 3.09 -0.15 -7.77
N ILE A 106 4.15 -0.94 -7.91
CA ILE A 106 5.36 -0.53 -8.63
C ILE A 106 5.20 -0.79 -10.13
N ASN A 107 4.43 -1.81 -10.48
CA ASN A 107 4.20 -2.24 -11.85
C ASN A 107 2.80 -2.87 -12.00
N ALA A 108 2.40 -3.13 -13.25
CA ALA A 108 1.09 -3.68 -13.57
C ALA A 108 0.85 -5.07 -12.95
N ASN A 109 1.89 -5.88 -12.72
CA ASN A 109 1.76 -7.18 -12.07
C ASN A 109 1.46 -7.02 -10.57
N HIS A 110 2.14 -6.08 -9.88
CA HIS A 110 1.83 -5.74 -8.48
C HIS A 110 0.41 -5.20 -8.36
N PHE A 111 -0.01 -4.33 -9.28
CA PHE A 111 -1.38 -3.83 -9.30
C PHE A 111 -2.40 -4.96 -9.39
N LYS A 112 -2.22 -5.91 -10.33
CA LYS A 112 -3.13 -7.05 -10.48
C LYS A 112 -3.21 -7.91 -9.22
N GLN A 113 -2.10 -8.07 -8.49
CA GLN A 113 -2.06 -8.85 -7.25
C GLN A 113 -2.71 -8.12 -6.08
N GLY A 114 -2.52 -6.80 -6.00
CA GLY A 114 -3.07 -5.95 -4.95
C GLY A 114 -4.47 -5.41 -5.23
N GLN A 115 -5.04 -5.64 -6.42
CA GLN A 115 -6.25 -4.97 -6.90
C GLN A 115 -7.41 -5.05 -5.91
N THR A 116 -7.71 -6.24 -5.39
CA THR A 116 -8.79 -6.43 -4.41
C THR A 116 -8.52 -5.64 -3.13
N ILE A 117 -7.28 -5.63 -2.65
CA ILE A 117 -6.90 -4.93 -1.43
C ILE A 117 -7.02 -3.41 -1.66
N ILE A 118 -6.59 -2.90 -2.82
CA ILE A 118 -6.72 -1.49 -3.19
C ILE A 118 -8.19 -1.09 -3.21
N GLN A 119 -9.04 -1.88 -3.87
CA GLN A 119 -10.47 -1.60 -3.96
C GLN A 119 -11.13 -1.59 -2.58
N ASN A 120 -10.76 -2.53 -1.71
CA ASN A 120 -11.26 -2.59 -0.35
C ASN A 120 -10.78 -1.38 0.47
N SER A 121 -9.48 -1.05 0.42
CA SER A 121 -8.93 0.14 1.09
C SER A 121 -9.64 1.41 0.66
N ILE A 122 -9.83 1.63 -0.65
CA ILE A 122 -10.57 2.80 -1.16
C ILE A 122 -12.00 2.82 -0.63
N SER A 123 -12.68 1.68 -0.62
CA SER A 123 -14.06 1.59 -0.15
C SER A 123 -14.17 1.92 1.34
N VAL A 124 -13.26 1.38 2.16
CA VAL A 124 -13.20 1.67 3.60
C VAL A 124 -12.93 3.16 3.84
N ILE A 125 -11.94 3.72 3.15
CA ILE A 125 -11.61 5.14 3.27
C ILE A 125 -12.80 6.01 2.88
N HIS A 126 -13.44 5.71 1.74
CA HIS A 126 -14.56 6.50 1.21
C HIS A 126 -15.81 6.41 2.10
N ASN A 127 -16.11 5.23 2.63
CA ASN A 127 -17.34 5.01 3.39
C ASN A 127 -17.16 5.29 4.89
N ASP A 128 -15.93 5.41 5.39
CA ASP A 128 -15.63 5.55 6.82
C ASP A 128 -16.10 4.36 7.66
N THR A 129 -16.18 3.18 7.04
CA THR A 129 -16.59 1.95 7.72
C THR A 129 -15.76 0.78 7.24
N ALA A 130 -15.41 -0.11 8.15
CA ALA A 130 -14.81 -1.38 7.77
C ALA A 130 -15.84 -2.41 7.23
N GLN A 131 -17.11 -2.04 7.07
CA GLN A 131 -18.09 -2.94 6.41
C GLN A 131 -17.74 -3.20 4.92
N GLY A 132 -16.84 -2.39 4.34
CA GLY A 132 -16.30 -2.55 2.98
C GLY A 132 -15.44 -3.79 2.72
N PHE A 133 -15.23 -4.67 3.72
CA PHE A 133 -14.69 -6.02 3.48
C PHE A 133 -15.76 -7.00 2.94
N ALA A 134 -17.05 -6.66 3.01
CA ALA A 134 -18.09 -7.37 2.28
C ALA A 134 -17.88 -7.13 0.78
N ARG A 135 -17.68 -8.22 0.04
CA ARG A 135 -17.31 -8.23 -1.39
C ARG A 135 -18.15 -7.24 -2.21
N HIS A 136 -17.49 -6.26 -2.83
CA HIS A 136 -17.97 -5.41 -3.95
C HIS A 136 -18.58 -4.02 -3.65
N ASP A 137 -18.27 -3.38 -2.53
CA ASP A 137 -18.72 -1.99 -2.30
C ASP A 137 -17.98 -0.94 -3.14
N PHE A 138 -16.82 -1.30 -3.71
CA PHE A 138 -16.03 -0.39 -4.53
C PHE A 138 -16.81 0.11 -5.75
N LYS A 139 -16.84 1.43 -5.91
CA LYS A 139 -17.30 2.12 -7.13
C LYS A 139 -16.21 3.05 -7.64
N SER A 140 -16.12 3.22 -8.95
CA SER A 140 -15.05 4.01 -9.58
C SER A 140 -15.01 5.47 -9.13
N ASP A 141 -16.16 6.05 -8.78
CA ASP A 141 -16.27 7.41 -8.23
C ASP A 141 -15.66 7.54 -6.83
N MET A 142 -15.67 6.47 -6.03
CA MET A 142 -15.00 6.44 -4.73
C MET A 142 -13.48 6.64 -4.89
N ALA A 143 -12.88 6.00 -5.91
CA ALA A 143 -11.46 6.17 -6.21
C ALA A 143 -11.15 7.62 -6.61
N LEU A 144 -12.00 8.27 -7.40
CA LEU A 144 -11.82 9.67 -7.75
C LEU A 144 -11.82 10.55 -6.50
N ASN A 145 -12.76 10.35 -5.58
CA ASN A 145 -12.85 11.12 -4.35
C ASN A 145 -11.62 10.93 -3.43
N VAL A 146 -11.21 9.68 -3.19
CA VAL A 146 -10.06 9.37 -2.32
C VAL A 146 -8.74 9.83 -2.94
N LEU A 147 -8.48 9.45 -4.20
CA LEU A 147 -7.19 9.71 -4.85
C LEU A 147 -6.99 11.19 -5.16
N THR A 148 -8.04 11.94 -5.53
CA THR A 148 -7.89 13.40 -5.73
C THR A 148 -7.57 14.13 -4.45
N THR A 149 -8.03 13.64 -3.30
CA THR A 149 -7.69 14.24 -2.01
C THR A 149 -6.23 13.95 -1.62
N LEU A 150 -5.65 12.82 -2.02
CA LEU A 150 -4.22 12.51 -1.84
C LEU A 150 -3.28 13.31 -2.75
N MET A 151 -3.80 13.85 -3.85
CA MET A 151 -3.01 14.60 -4.84
C MET A 151 -2.96 16.11 -4.56
N ASN A 152 -3.70 16.59 -3.56
CA ASN A 152 -3.74 18.01 -3.15
C ASN A 152 -2.86 18.23 -1.93
#